data_AF-A0A969NJQ5-F1
#
_entry.id   AF-A0A969NJQ5-F1
#
_cell.length_a   1.000
_cell.length_b   1.000
_cell.length_c   1.000
_cell.angle_alpha   90.00
_cell.angle_beta   90.00
_cell.angle_gamma   90.00
#
_symmetry.space_group_name_H-M   'P 1'
#
loop_
_entity.id
_entity.type
_entity.pdbx_description
1 polymer ?
#
loop_
_entity_poly.entity_id
_entity_poly.type
_entity_poly.pdbx_seq_one_letter_code
_entity_poly.pdbx_strand_id
1 'polypeptide(L)'
;MSVDFVIKILDELIQAKLGYRLDNLQREVLRGSWQGLKYPEIATEVNLTEGYVKEEGAKLWRLLSEVTGEEVNKSNFRDLTERFKIDNSTINPTFRDNGTLAIGST
;
A
#
# COMPACT_ATOMS: atom_id res chain seq x y z
N MET A 1 -3.27 13.87 7.79
CA MET A 1 -4.26 12.87 7.34
C MET A 1 -4.31 11.83 8.42
N SER A 2 -5.48 11.36 8.84
CA SER A 2 -5.56 10.32 9.87
C SER A 2 -5.24 8.97 9.24
N VAL A 3 -4.43 8.15 9.93
CA VAL A 3 -4.07 6.81 9.48
C VAL A 3 -5.30 5.94 9.19
N ASP A 4 -6.34 6.09 9.99
CA ASP A 4 -7.62 5.37 9.84
C ASP A 4 -8.31 5.68 8.50
N PHE A 5 -8.27 6.94 8.07
CA PHE A 5 -8.83 7.36 6.78
C PHE A 5 -8.07 6.74 5.61
N VAL A 6 -6.74 6.64 5.72
CA VAL A 6 -5.90 6.00 4.70
C VAL A 6 -6.17 4.51 4.63
N ILE A 7 -6.23 3.83 5.78
CA ILE A 7 -6.56 2.41 5.85
C ILE A 7 -7.93 2.16 5.22
N LYS A 8 -8.92 3.04 5.46
CA LYS A 8 -10.24 2.94 4.85
C LYS A 8 -10.18 3.04 3.31
N ILE A 9 -9.47 4.03 2.77
CA ILE A 9 -9.29 4.16 1.32
C ILE A 9 -8.65 2.90 0.72
N LEU A 10 -7.60 2.38 1.37
CA LEU A 10 -6.94 1.16 0.91
C LEU A 10 -7.86 -0.07 0.99
N ASP A 11 -8.65 -0.19 2.05
CA ASP A 11 -9.62 -1.26 2.22
C ASP A 11 -10.68 -1.23 1.11
N GLU A 12 -11.19 -0.05 0.76
CA GLU A 12 -12.13 0.14 -0.35
C GLU A 12 -11.48 -0.18 -1.71
N LEU A 13 -10.23 0.23 -1.91
CA LEU A 13 -9.50 0.00 -3.16
C LEU A 13 -9.17 -1.48 -3.36
N ILE A 14 -8.72 -2.17 -2.31
CA ILE A 14 -8.48 -3.63 -2.32
C ILE A 14 -9.80 -4.37 -2.52
N GLN A 15 -10.88 -3.96 -1.85
CA GLN A 15 -12.20 -4.55 -2.07
C GLN A 15 -12.68 -4.37 -3.51
N ALA A 16 -12.47 -3.20 -4.11
CA ALA A 16 -12.86 -2.94 -5.50
C ALA A 16 -12.01 -3.72 -6.52
N LYS A 17 -10.71 -3.89 -6.27
CA LYS A 17 -9.77 -4.55 -7.20
C LYS A 17 -9.72 -6.07 -7.04
N LEU A 18 -9.70 -6.55 -5.80
CA LEU A 18 -9.45 -7.96 -5.46
C LEU A 18 -10.68 -8.66 -4.85
N GLY A 19 -11.71 -7.92 -4.45
CA GLY A 19 -12.94 -8.48 -3.91
C GLY A 19 -12.89 -8.89 -2.43
N TYR A 20 -11.80 -8.60 -1.71
CA TYR A 20 -11.68 -8.87 -0.27
C TYR A 20 -11.21 -7.64 0.52
N ARG A 21 -11.29 -7.70 1.84
CA ARG A 21 -10.92 -6.61 2.76
C ARG A 21 -9.64 -6.92 3.51
N LEU A 22 -8.96 -5.86 3.96
CA LEU A 22 -7.78 -5.96 4.81
C LEU A 22 -8.15 -6.60 6.15
N ASP A 23 -7.39 -7.61 6.53
CA ASP A 23 -7.53 -8.27 7.83
C ASP A 23 -6.97 -7.39 8.96
N ASN A 24 -7.31 -7.69 10.21
CA ASN A 24 -6.92 -6.86 11.37
C ASN A 24 -5.39 -6.74 11.47
N LEU A 25 -4.66 -7.82 11.20
CA LEU A 25 -3.20 -7.79 11.16
C LEU A 25 -2.66 -6.81 10.12
N GLN A 26 -3.22 -6.83 8.91
CA GLN A 26 -2.76 -5.96 7.83
C GLN A 26 -3.03 -4.49 8.15
N ARG A 27 -4.19 -4.19 8.77
CA ARG A 27 -4.54 -2.85 9.27
C ARG A 27 -3.53 -2.37 10.32
N GLU A 28 -3.16 -3.23 11.27
CA GLU A 28 -2.18 -2.90 12.30
C GLU A 28 -0.77 -2.71 11.70
N VAL A 29 -0.39 -3.50 10.69
CA VAL A 29 0.87 -3.29 9.95
C VAL A 29 0.90 -1.93 9.26
N LEU A 30 -0.20 -1.52 8.62
CA LEU A 30 -0.32 -0.19 8.01
C LEU A 30 -0.26 0.91 9.07
N ARG A 31 -0.94 0.70 10.19
CA ARG A 31 -1.01 1.67 11.29
C ARG A 31 0.34 1.87 11.95
N GLY A 32 1.03 0.80 12.30
CA GLY A 32 2.36 0.87 12.87
C GLY A 32 3.36 1.44 11.87
N SER A 33 3.24 1.11 10.59
CA SER A 33 4.10 1.70 9.55
C SER A 33 3.88 3.21 9.40
N TRP A 34 2.64 3.68 9.48
CA TRP A 34 2.31 5.11 9.50
C TRP A 34 2.91 5.83 10.70
N GLN A 35 2.85 5.20 11.88
CA GLN A 35 3.39 5.76 13.13
C GLN A 35 4.93 5.66 13.20
N GLY A 36 5.58 5.02 12.23
CA GLY A 36 7.02 4.80 12.23
C GLY A 36 7.50 3.66 13.14
N LEU A 37 6.57 2.83 13.64
CA LEU A 37 6.89 1.65 14.46
C LEU A 37 7.67 0.62 13.66
N LYS A 38 8.47 -0.20 14.35
CA LYS A 38 9.20 -1.33 13.75
C LYS A 38 8.34 -2.59 13.79
N TYR A 39 8.59 -3.54 12.90
CA TYR A 39 7.92 -4.85 12.90
C TYR A 39 7.87 -5.56 14.27
N PRO A 40 8.92 -5.57 15.12
CA PRO A 40 8.83 -6.14 16.46
C PRO A 40 7.82 -5.43 17.37
N GLU A 41 7.65 -4.12 17.24
CA GLU A 41 6.68 -3.38 18.06
C GLU A 41 5.25 -3.67 17.62
N ILE A 42 5.02 -3.69 16.30
CA ILE A 42 3.74 -4.10 15.72
C ILE A 42 3.41 -5.53 16.13
N ALA A 43 4.39 -6.43 16.06
CA ALA A 43 4.26 -7.83 16.48
C ALA A 43 3.88 -7.98 17.95
N THR A 44 4.40 -7.09 18.80
CA THR A 44 4.03 -7.02 20.22
C THR A 44 2.57 -6.58 20.39
N GLU A 45 2.11 -5.57 19.64
CA GLU A 45 0.71 -5.12 19.69
C GLU A 45 -0.28 -6.21 19.25
N VAL A 46 0.03 -6.92 18.15
CA VAL A 46 -0.84 -7.98 17.63
C VAL A 46 -0.61 -9.35 18.29
N ASN A 47 0.32 -9.45 19.26
CA ASN A 47 0.71 -10.70 19.91
C ASN A 47 1.14 -11.81 18.91
N LEU A 48 1.87 -11.43 17.86
CA LEU A 48 2.42 -12.35 16.86
C LEU A 48 3.95 -12.32 16.87
N THR A 49 4.56 -13.27 16.16
CA THR A 49 6.01 -13.26 15.96
C THR A 49 6.42 -12.22 14.92
N GLU A 50 7.54 -11.52 15.16
CA GLU A 50 8.12 -10.57 14.21
C GLU A 50 8.24 -11.13 12.80
N GLY A 51 8.70 -12.38 12.66
CA GLY A 51 8.85 -13.04 11.36
C GLY A 51 7.54 -13.12 10.58
N TYR A 52 6.44 -13.45 11.25
CA TYR A 52 5.11 -13.52 10.64
C TYR A 52 4.61 -12.13 10.22
N VAL A 53 4.75 -11.11 11.09
CA VAL A 53 4.36 -9.74 10.77
C VAL A 53 5.19 -9.17 9.61
N LYS A 54 6.48 -9.49 9.55
CA LYS A 54 7.36 -9.09 8.46
C LYS A 54 6.97 -9.75 7.14
N GLU A 55 6.62 -11.04 7.17
CA GLU A 55 6.16 -11.76 5.98
C GLU A 55 4.82 -11.23 5.48
N GLU A 56 3.84 -11.07 6.37
CA GLU A 56 2.53 -10.50 6.03
C GLU A 56 2.65 -9.05 5.57
N GLY A 57 3.52 -8.26 6.20
CA GLY A 57 3.83 -6.91 5.74
C GLY A 57 4.43 -6.90 4.33
N ALA A 58 5.39 -7.78 4.03
CA ALA A 58 5.98 -7.87 2.69
C ALA A 58 4.95 -8.24 1.62
N LYS A 59 4.04 -9.18 1.91
CA LYS A 59 2.92 -9.52 1.01
C LYS A 59 1.98 -8.32 0.81
N LEU A 60 1.64 -7.62 1.90
CA LEU A 60 0.79 -6.45 1.88
C LEU A 60 1.36 -5.33 1.02
N TRP A 61 2.65 -5.02 1.15
CA TRP A 61 3.33 -3.99 0.34
C TRP A 61 3.34 -4.31 -1.15
N ARG A 62 3.58 -5.58 -1.50
CA ARG A 62 3.51 -6.04 -2.90
C ARG A 62 2.12 -5.90 -3.47
N LEU A 63 1.12 -6.32 -2.69
CA LEU A 63 -0.28 -6.21 -3.10
C LEU A 63 -0.70 -4.76 -3.29
N LEU A 64 -0.35 -3.89 -2.34
CA LEU A 64 -0.62 -2.46 -2.44
C LEU A 64 0.03 -1.88 -3.70
N SER A 65 1.26 -2.28 -4.00
CA SER A 65 1.94 -1.81 -5.21
C SER A 65 1.24 -2.25 -6.50
N GLU A 66 0.71 -3.47 -6.52
CA GLU A 66 -0.04 -3.99 -7.67
C GLU A 66 -1.37 -3.25 -7.87
N VAL A 67 -2.10 -2.96 -6.79
CA VAL A 67 -3.41 -2.31 -6.88
C VAL A 67 -3.32 -0.80 -7.12
N THR A 68 -2.29 -0.12 -6.59
CA THR A 68 -2.06 1.32 -6.83
C THR A 68 -1.30 1.57 -8.12
N GLY A 69 -0.54 0.57 -8.61
CA GLY A 69 0.37 0.73 -9.76
C GLY A 69 1.65 1.50 -9.42
N GLU A 70 1.92 1.77 -8.14
CA GLU A 70 3.12 2.47 -7.67
C GLU A 70 3.88 1.63 -6.64
N GLU A 71 5.19 1.81 -6.49
CA GLU A 71 5.95 1.07 -5.49
C GLU A 71 5.62 1.55 -4.06
N VAL A 72 4.81 0.74 -3.35
CA VAL A 72 4.38 0.98 -1.97
C VAL A 72 5.27 0.17 -1.03
N ASN A 73 6.09 0.87 -0.25
CA ASN A 73 6.97 0.29 0.77
C ASN A 73 6.69 0.90 2.13
N LYS A 74 7.02 0.23 3.24
CA LYS A 74 6.90 0.79 4.61
C LYS A 74 7.44 2.22 4.75
N SER A 75 8.63 2.49 4.19
CA SER A 75 9.27 3.81 4.26
C SER A 75 8.61 4.85 3.37
N ASN A 76 8.04 4.42 2.24
CA ASN A 76 7.39 5.32 1.29
C ASN A 76 5.90 5.51 1.60
N PHE A 77 5.29 4.62 2.37
CA PHE A 77 3.85 4.60 2.63
C PHE A 77 3.33 5.93 3.18
N ARG A 78 4.07 6.54 4.10
CA ARG A 78 3.73 7.87 4.63
C ARG A 78 3.86 8.97 3.57
N ASP A 79 4.94 8.96 2.80
CA ASP A 79 5.13 9.93 1.69
C ASP A 79 4.04 9.78 0.62
N LEU A 80 3.75 8.54 0.23
CA LEU A 80 2.76 8.19 -0.80
C LEU A 80 1.37 8.68 -0.41
N THR A 81 1.00 8.53 0.85
CA THR A 81 -0.31 8.94 1.38
C THR A 81 -0.40 10.45 1.60
N GLU A 82 0.69 11.12 1.96
CA GLU A 82 0.78 12.58 1.92
C GLU A 82 0.67 13.12 0.48
N ARG A 83 1.21 12.40 -0.52
CA ARG A 83 1.06 12.72 -1.96
C ARG A 83 -0.33 12.43 -2.52
N PHE A 84 -0.98 11.32 -2.14
CA PHE A 84 -2.37 11.02 -2.51
C PHE A 84 -3.33 12.16 -2.12
N LYS A 85 -2.99 12.91 -1.06
CA LYS A 85 -3.71 14.10 -0.61
C LYS A 85 -3.70 15.24 -1.65
N ILE A 86 -2.68 15.30 -2.49
CA ILE A 86 -2.49 16.28 -3.56
C ILE A 86 -3.16 15.78 -4.85
N ASP A 87 -3.05 14.48 -5.14
CA ASP A 87 -3.55 13.89 -6.38
C ASP A 87 -5.05 13.54 -6.39
N ASN A 88 -5.75 13.59 -5.25
CA ASN A 88 -7.22 13.43 -5.26
C ASN A 88 -7.97 14.64 -5.88
N SER A 89 -7.26 15.68 -6.34
CA SER A 89 -7.77 16.70 -7.27
C SER A 89 -7.63 16.30 -8.75
N THR A 90 -6.94 15.20 -9.05
CA THR A 90 -6.51 14.81 -10.40
C THR A 90 -6.52 13.29 -10.54
N ILE A 91 -7.61 12.61 -10.16
CA ILE A 91 -7.77 11.18 -10.50
C ILE A 91 -8.02 11.07 -12.02
N ASN A 92 -6.96 11.13 -12.80
CA ASN A 92 -6.93 10.62 -14.16
C ASN A 92 -5.91 9.47 -14.17
N PRO A 93 -6.35 8.20 -14.22
CA PRO A 93 -5.43 7.08 -14.29
C PRO A 93 -4.78 7.09 -15.68
N THR A 94 -3.66 7.80 -15.82
CA THR A 94 -2.78 7.64 -16.97
C THR A 94 -2.08 6.29 -16.82
N PHE A 95 -2.78 5.26 -17.31
CA PHE A 95 -2.23 3.96 -17.60
C PHE A 95 -1.06 4.18 -18.57
N ARG A 96 0.14 4.29 -18.01
CA ARG A 96 1.37 4.40 -18.79
C ARG A 96 1.70 3.01 -19.30
N ASP A 97 1.05 2.65 -20.40
CA ASP A 97 1.48 1.55 -21.25
C ASP A 97 2.88 1.89 -21.76
N ASN A 98 3.90 1.29 -21.15
CA ASN A 98 5.28 1.33 -21.61
C ASN A 98 5.49 0.22 -22.64
N GLY A 99 4.65 0.17 -23.67
CA GLY A 99 4.66 -0.87 -24.68
C GLY A 99 4.57 -0.31 -26.09
N THR A 100 5.61 0.35 -26.60
CA THR A 100 5.82 0.39 -28.05
C THR A 100 7.30 0.29 -28.38
N LEU A 101 7.65 -0.96 -28.70
CA LEU A 101 8.80 -1.39 -29.46
C LEU A 101 8.90 -0.63 -30.79
N ALA A 102 10.13 -0.22 -31.12
CA ALA A 102 10.70 0.01 -32.45
C ALA A 102 9.73 0.23 -33.63
N ILE A 103 9.70 1.46 -34.16
CA ILE A 103 9.47 1.69 -35.59
C ILE A 103 10.82 1.87 -36.30
N GLY A 104 11.51 0.75 -36.51
CA GLY A 104 12.43 0.63 -37.63
C GLY A 104 11.68 -0.10 -38.73
N SER A 105 11.33 0.60 -39.81
CA SER A 105 11.12 0.01 -41.13
C SER A 105 11.12 1.12 -42.18
N THR A 106 12.07 0.94 -43.08
CA THR A 106 12.35 1.63 -44.34
C THR A 106 11.15 1.70 -45.28
#